data_AF-B3ENG2-F1
#
_entry.id   AF-B3ENG2-F1
#
_cell.length_a   1.000
_cell.length_b   1.000
_cell.length_c   1.000
_cell.angle_alpha   90.00
_cell.angle_beta   90.00
_cell.angle_gamma   90.00
#
_symmetry.space_group_name_H-M   'P 1'
#
loop_
_entity.id
_entity.type
_entity.pdbx_description
1 polymer ?
#
loop_
_entity_poly.entity_id
_entity_poly.type
_entity_poly.pdbx_seq_one_letter_code
_entity_poly.pdbx_strand_id
1 'polypeptide(L)'
;MCFAQSLEPVPADSLTESQTESLMIDGYEPLQAKPGETLMLTVKTRSETIIPPYPEEVTIRTRWSIQPESGIRLDKSSGKLSIGEDVHNGTEYTISAEVKTSKGWITLDKRLYIYTSAGNPFVGLWQDRINDIWELLFEADGTFSVTAHPFEVYKDYWGTYRYDLDKKSIVFEVTGGNSIPEDKDLEGFFEISANGDLVLRDLSFGTLSEKAGRQNEYIFTR
;
A
#
# COMPACT_ATOMS: atom_id res chain seq x y z
N MET A 1 7.74 17.79 -7.26
CA MET A 1 8.75 17.82 -6.18
C MET A 1 8.11 18.53 -5.00
N CYS A 2 7.32 17.81 -4.20
CA CYS A 2 6.78 18.36 -2.95
C CYS A 2 7.90 18.31 -1.90
N PHE A 3 8.23 19.45 -1.32
CA PHE A 3 9.09 19.51 -0.15
C PHE A 3 8.29 18.93 1.01
N ALA A 4 8.63 17.72 1.44
CA ALA A 4 8.19 17.23 2.74
C ALA A 4 8.91 18.08 3.80
N GLN A 5 8.25 19.13 4.29
CA GLN A 5 8.63 19.70 5.57
C GLN A 5 8.53 18.56 6.58
N SER A 6 9.63 18.25 7.26
CA SER A 6 9.61 17.37 8.43
C SER A 6 8.77 18.08 9.49
N LEU A 7 7.48 17.78 9.53
CA LEU A 7 6.60 18.24 10.59
C LEU A 7 7.04 17.55 11.88
N GLU A 8 7.22 18.32 12.95
CA GLU A 8 7.49 17.74 14.25
C GLU A 8 6.31 16.85 14.67
N PRO A 9 6.55 15.67 15.27
CA PRO A 9 5.47 14.80 15.72
C PRO A 9 4.53 15.52 16.67
N VAL A 10 3.22 15.30 16.52
CA VAL A 10 2.19 15.90 17.38
C VAL A 10 2.24 15.27 18.78
N PRO A 11 2.38 16.04 19.87
CA PRO A 11 2.33 15.49 21.22
C PRO A 11 0.96 14.89 21.56
N ALA A 12 0.91 13.70 22.19
CA ALA A 12 -0.34 13.05 22.58
C ALA A 12 -1.30 13.94 23.39
N ASP A 13 -0.77 14.78 24.29
CA ASP A 13 -1.57 15.68 25.14
C ASP A 13 -2.15 16.88 24.37
N SER A 14 -1.76 17.07 23.11
CA SER A 14 -2.27 18.13 22.22
C SER A 14 -3.26 17.64 21.17
N LEU A 15 -3.52 16.33 21.11
CA LEU A 15 -4.46 15.78 20.14
C LEU A 15 -5.87 16.31 20.39
N THR A 16 -6.52 16.74 19.31
CA THR A 16 -7.97 17.00 19.34
C THR A 16 -8.75 15.70 19.50
N GLU A 17 -10.05 15.82 19.76
CA GLU A 17 -10.95 14.67 19.79
C GLU A 17 -10.99 13.94 18.44
N SER A 18 -11.08 14.69 17.34
CA SER A 18 -11.08 14.17 15.96
C SER A 18 -9.75 13.48 15.62
N GLN A 19 -8.61 14.08 16.00
CA GLN A 19 -7.30 13.45 15.83
C GLN A 19 -7.20 12.13 16.61
N THR A 20 -7.65 12.12 17.87
CA THR A 20 -7.67 10.92 18.72
C THR A 20 -8.49 9.79 18.09
N GLU A 21 -9.62 10.11 17.47
CA GLU A 21 -10.50 9.15 16.79
C GLU A 21 -9.93 8.66 15.45
N SER A 22 -8.98 9.41 14.88
CA SER A 22 -8.30 9.09 13.63
C SER A 22 -6.94 8.42 13.81
N LEU A 23 -6.58 8.00 15.03
CA LEU A 23 -5.30 7.34 15.28
C LEU A 23 -5.17 6.04 14.48
N MET A 24 -3.99 5.81 13.91
CA MET A 24 -3.68 4.66 13.06
C MET A 24 -2.20 4.25 13.18
N ILE A 25 -1.86 3.04 12.73
CA ILE A 25 -0.46 2.58 12.64
C ILE A 25 0.08 2.93 11.25
N ASP A 26 1.19 3.65 11.15
CA ASP A 26 1.96 4.03 9.95
C ASP A 26 1.25 4.79 8.80
N GLY A 27 -0.08 4.83 8.76
CA GLY A 27 -0.87 5.54 7.74
C GLY A 27 -1.98 4.68 7.13
N TYR A 28 -2.50 5.14 6.00
CA TYR A 28 -3.65 4.52 5.31
C TYR A 28 -3.31 3.24 4.55
N GLU A 29 -2.10 3.14 4.01
CA GLU A 29 -1.74 2.03 3.13
C GLU A 29 -1.44 0.75 3.89
N PRO A 30 -1.63 -0.44 3.28
CA PRO A 30 -1.25 -1.71 3.87
C PRO A 30 0.21 -1.69 4.32
N LEU A 31 0.49 -2.28 5.48
CA LEU A 31 1.89 -2.47 5.87
C LEU A 31 2.42 -3.69 5.13
N GLN A 32 3.57 -3.56 4.48
CA GLN A 32 4.18 -4.66 3.74
C GLN A 32 5.70 -4.65 3.87
N ALA A 33 6.29 -5.83 3.87
CA ALA A 33 7.73 -6.01 4.01
C ALA A 33 8.22 -7.27 3.29
N LYS A 34 9.51 -7.29 2.98
CA LYS A 34 10.24 -8.48 2.53
C LYS A 34 10.90 -9.19 3.70
N PRO A 35 11.18 -10.50 3.57
CA PRO A 35 12.03 -11.21 4.51
C PRO A 35 13.39 -10.50 4.70
N GLY A 36 13.84 -10.39 5.95
CA GLY A 36 15.07 -9.68 6.32
C GLY A 36 14.93 -8.17 6.51
N GLU A 37 13.80 -7.55 6.14
CA GLU A 37 13.59 -6.11 6.34
C GLU A 37 13.35 -5.74 7.79
N THR A 38 13.61 -4.47 8.12
CA THR A 38 13.29 -3.88 9.42
C THR A 38 12.45 -2.63 9.19
N LEU A 39 11.32 -2.56 9.88
CA LEU A 39 10.39 -1.44 9.88
C LEU A 39 10.46 -0.70 11.21
N MET A 40 10.17 0.60 11.18
CA MET A 40 9.90 1.39 12.37
C MET A 40 8.42 1.72 12.38
N LEU A 41 7.69 1.10 13.31
CA LEU A 41 6.26 1.34 13.48
C LEU A 41 6.03 2.66 14.22
N THR A 42 5.08 3.43 13.71
CA THR A 42 4.68 4.73 14.25
C THR A 42 3.17 4.78 14.44
N VAL A 43 2.73 5.59 15.39
CA VAL A 43 1.32 5.96 15.51
C VAL A 43 1.15 7.29 14.80
N LYS A 44 0.14 7.38 13.94
CA LYS A 44 -0.20 8.58 13.19
C LYS A 44 -1.64 9.00 13.44
N THR A 45 -1.94 10.25 13.16
CA THR A 45 -3.28 10.84 13.13
C THR A 45 -3.54 11.47 11.77
N ARG A 46 -4.79 11.72 11.43
CA ARG A 46 -5.13 12.56 10.27
C ARG A 46 -4.76 14.02 10.55
N SER A 47 -4.08 14.67 9.60
CA SER A 47 -3.87 16.12 9.61
C SER A 47 -5.19 16.86 9.55
N GLU A 48 -5.35 17.92 10.34
CA GLU A 48 -6.54 18.80 10.30
C GLU A 48 -6.28 20.11 9.55
N THR A 49 -5.02 20.39 9.17
CA THR A 49 -4.61 21.68 8.59
C THR A 49 -4.29 21.62 7.10
N ILE A 50 -4.18 20.41 6.54
CA ILE A 50 -3.82 20.17 5.13
C ILE A 50 -5.00 19.52 4.41
N ILE A 51 -5.25 19.94 3.16
CA ILE A 51 -6.26 19.36 2.27
C ILE A 51 -5.55 18.90 0.98
N PRO A 52 -5.70 17.62 0.59
CA PRO A 52 -6.33 16.55 1.34
C PRO A 52 -5.50 16.23 2.59
N PRO A 53 -6.12 15.68 3.63
CA PRO A 53 -5.42 15.41 4.87
C PRO A 53 -4.51 14.19 4.74
N TYR A 54 -3.30 14.31 5.25
CA TYR A 54 -2.28 13.26 5.25
C TYR A 54 -2.06 12.71 6.68
N PRO A 55 -1.52 11.48 6.83
CA PRO A 55 -1.12 10.96 8.13
C PRO A 55 0.06 11.75 8.72
N GLU A 56 -0.07 12.23 9.95
CA GLU A 56 0.96 12.92 10.72
C GLU A 56 1.39 12.05 11.91
N GLU A 57 2.69 11.97 12.17
CA GLU A 57 3.22 11.21 13.31
C GLU A 57 2.81 11.83 14.65
N VAL A 58 2.52 10.95 15.61
CA VAL A 58 2.13 11.32 16.96
C VAL A 58 3.14 10.76 17.96
N THR A 59 3.66 11.63 18.83
CA THR A 59 4.45 11.19 19.99
C THR A 59 3.50 10.74 21.09
N ILE A 60 3.24 9.44 21.16
CA ILE A 60 2.37 8.81 22.15
C ILE A 60 2.99 7.56 22.73
N ARG A 61 2.83 7.37 24.05
CA ARG A 61 3.29 6.15 24.71
C ARG A 61 2.49 4.97 24.19
N THR A 62 3.20 4.04 23.55
CA THR A 62 2.62 2.90 22.86
C THR A 62 3.21 1.60 23.42
N ARG A 63 2.38 0.57 23.53
CA ARG A 63 2.84 -0.81 23.74
C ARG A 63 2.49 -1.62 22.50
N TRP A 64 3.53 -2.14 21.85
CA TRP A 64 3.36 -2.89 20.63
C TRP A 64 3.24 -4.38 20.92
N SER A 65 2.41 -5.05 20.15
CA SER A 65 2.32 -6.51 20.10
C SER A 65 2.04 -6.96 18.67
N ILE A 66 2.29 -8.23 18.38
CA ILE A 66 2.18 -8.79 17.04
C ILE A 66 1.82 -10.26 17.12
N GLN A 67 0.97 -10.72 16.19
CA GLN A 67 0.55 -12.11 16.10
C GLN A 67 0.53 -12.58 14.64
N PRO A 68 1.02 -13.80 14.34
CA PRO A 68 1.77 -14.68 15.24
C PRO A 68 3.16 -14.09 15.62
N GLU A 69 3.77 -14.51 16.73
CA GLU A 69 5.12 -14.03 17.12
C GLU A 69 6.26 -14.80 16.40
N SER A 70 5.95 -15.84 15.61
CA SER A 70 6.93 -16.67 14.91
C SER A 70 7.58 -15.93 13.74
N GLY A 71 8.89 -16.08 13.54
CA GLY A 71 9.60 -15.58 12.35
C GLY A 71 9.90 -14.07 12.39
N ILE A 72 9.61 -13.39 13.49
CA ILE A 72 9.74 -11.93 13.61
C ILE A 72 10.30 -11.52 14.97
N ARG A 73 10.78 -10.29 15.07
CA ARG A 73 11.20 -9.68 16.34
C ARG A 73 10.65 -8.27 16.44
N LEU A 74 9.84 -8.01 17.47
CA LEU A 74 9.28 -6.70 17.75
C LEU A 74 9.81 -6.19 19.09
N ASP A 75 10.49 -5.04 19.06
CA ASP A 75 10.70 -4.27 20.27
C ASP A 75 9.39 -3.59 20.67
N LYS A 76 8.75 -4.17 21.71
CA LYS A 76 7.43 -3.75 22.20
C LYS A 76 7.40 -2.31 22.71
N SER A 77 8.56 -1.69 22.97
CA SER A 77 8.68 -0.32 23.49
C SER A 77 8.97 0.71 22.40
N SER A 78 9.81 0.37 21.41
CA SER A 78 10.21 1.30 20.36
C SER A 78 9.40 1.17 19.06
N GLY A 79 8.72 0.04 18.84
CA GLY A 79 8.04 -0.23 17.57
C GLY A 79 9.00 -0.70 16.47
N LYS A 80 10.27 -0.97 16.79
CA LYS A 80 11.21 -1.56 15.83
C LYS A 80 10.83 -3.02 15.57
N LEU A 81 10.41 -3.30 14.34
CA LEU A 81 10.00 -4.62 13.87
C LEU A 81 11.02 -5.15 12.86
N SER A 82 11.59 -6.33 13.11
CA SER A 82 12.48 -7.02 12.19
C SER A 82 11.83 -8.32 11.70
N ILE A 83 11.83 -8.52 10.39
CA ILE A 83 11.30 -9.71 9.73
C ILE A 83 12.43 -10.71 9.53
N GLY A 84 12.22 -11.97 9.94
CA GLY A 84 13.18 -13.04 9.70
C GLY A 84 13.39 -13.30 8.21
N GLU A 85 14.57 -13.80 7.84
CA GLU A 85 14.91 -14.13 6.45
C GLU A 85 14.14 -15.36 5.92
N ASP A 86 13.67 -16.21 6.84
CA ASP A 86 12.98 -17.47 6.55
C ASP A 86 11.45 -17.32 6.47
N VAL A 87 10.91 -16.12 6.73
CA VAL A 87 9.47 -15.88 6.66
C VAL A 87 8.99 -16.03 5.22
N HIS A 88 7.94 -16.82 5.02
CA HIS A 88 7.44 -17.14 3.70
C HIS A 88 6.58 -16.01 3.09
N ASN A 89 6.61 -15.91 1.76
CA ASN A 89 5.69 -15.08 0.99
C ASN A 89 4.23 -15.40 1.34
N GLY A 90 3.40 -14.37 1.47
CA GLY A 90 1.99 -14.49 1.85
C GLY A 90 1.76 -14.70 3.35
N THR A 91 2.81 -14.69 4.18
CA THR A 91 2.62 -14.68 5.64
C THR A 91 1.99 -13.35 6.05
N GLU A 92 0.95 -13.41 6.88
CA GLU A 92 0.28 -12.25 7.44
C GLU A 92 0.52 -12.16 8.95
N TYR A 93 0.67 -10.93 9.43
CA TYR A 93 0.71 -10.60 10.85
C TYR A 93 -0.33 -9.54 11.19
N THR A 94 -0.90 -9.62 12.38
CA THR A 94 -1.67 -8.54 12.99
C THR A 94 -0.79 -7.83 14.00
N ILE A 95 -0.52 -6.55 13.76
CA ILE A 95 0.17 -5.64 14.67
C ILE A 95 -0.89 -4.91 15.48
N SER A 96 -0.70 -4.89 16.79
CA SER A 96 -1.56 -4.13 17.71
C SER A 96 -0.74 -3.11 18.49
N ALA A 97 -1.27 -1.89 18.60
CA ALA A 97 -0.72 -0.79 19.38
C ALA A 97 -1.71 -0.40 20.48
N GLU A 98 -1.37 -0.70 21.74
CA GLU A 98 -2.08 -0.12 22.88
C GLU A 98 -1.55 1.28 23.14
N VAL A 99 -2.38 2.29 22.94
CA VAL A 99 -2.01 3.70 23.11
C VAL A 99 -2.83 4.34 24.22
N LYS A 100 -2.18 5.17 25.04
CA LYS A 100 -2.85 5.92 26.11
C LYS A 100 -3.24 7.31 25.61
N THR A 101 -4.53 7.56 25.47
CA THR A 101 -5.11 8.85 25.08
C THR A 101 -5.71 9.57 26.29
N SER A 102 -6.22 10.79 26.08
CA SER A 102 -6.98 11.54 27.08
C SER A 102 -8.27 10.84 27.51
N LYS A 103 -8.84 9.99 26.64
CA LYS A 103 -10.08 9.21 26.89
C LYS A 103 -9.82 7.84 27.53
N GLY A 104 -8.56 7.40 27.64
CA GLY A 104 -8.19 6.11 28.21
C GLY A 104 -7.24 5.30 27.32
N TRP A 105 -7.19 3.99 27.53
CA TRP A 105 -6.45 3.09 26.64
C TRP A 105 -7.32 2.70 25.45
N ILE A 106 -6.76 2.77 24.25
CA ILE A 106 -7.36 2.21 23.04
C ILE A 106 -6.35 1.28 22.36
N THR A 107 -6.86 0.35 21.55
CA THR A 107 -6.05 -0.55 20.74
C THR A 107 -6.25 -0.21 19.28
N LEU A 108 -5.15 -0.04 18.55
CA LEU A 108 -5.13 0.09 17.10
C LEU A 108 -4.61 -1.21 16.51
N ASP A 109 -5.20 -1.67 15.41
CA ASP A 109 -4.76 -2.88 14.72
C ASP A 109 -4.38 -2.57 13.28
N LYS A 110 -3.34 -3.23 12.78
CA LYS A 110 -2.94 -3.16 11.36
C LYS A 110 -2.38 -4.50 10.88
N ARG A 111 -2.74 -4.86 9.66
CA ARG A 111 -2.17 -6.05 9.00
C ARG A 111 -0.84 -5.72 8.34
N LEU A 112 0.12 -6.62 8.51
CA LEU A 112 1.40 -6.66 7.82
C LEU A 112 1.43 -7.86 6.88
N TYR A 113 1.75 -7.62 5.62
CA TYR A 113 1.85 -8.64 4.59
C TYR A 113 3.30 -8.86 4.17
N ILE A 114 3.76 -10.10 4.25
CA ILE A 114 5.08 -10.46 3.79
C ILE A 114 5.03 -10.88 2.34
N TYR A 115 5.89 -10.28 1.52
CA TYR A 115 6.01 -10.64 0.12
C TYR A 115 7.47 -10.86 -0.29
N THR A 116 7.66 -11.64 -1.33
CA THR A 116 8.95 -11.82 -2.00
C THR A 116 8.76 -11.54 -3.47
N SER A 117 9.77 -11.02 -4.16
CA SER A 117 9.68 -10.81 -5.61
C SER A 117 9.47 -12.10 -6.40
N ALA A 118 9.86 -13.26 -5.85
CA ALA A 118 9.60 -14.56 -6.47
C ALA A 118 8.14 -15.01 -6.31
N GLY A 119 7.53 -14.75 -5.15
CA GLY A 119 6.15 -15.14 -4.87
C GLY A 119 5.11 -14.13 -5.39
N ASN A 120 5.43 -12.84 -5.33
CA ASN A 120 4.61 -11.75 -5.85
C ASN A 120 5.51 -10.68 -6.50
N PRO A 121 5.77 -10.78 -7.81
CA PRO A 121 6.67 -9.84 -8.50
C PRO A 121 6.05 -8.45 -8.71
N PHE A 122 4.73 -8.32 -8.53
CA PHE A 122 3.98 -7.12 -8.86
C PHE A 122 4.06 -6.04 -7.78
N VAL A 123 4.27 -6.40 -6.51
CA VAL A 123 4.23 -5.42 -5.41
C VAL A 123 5.16 -4.23 -5.68
N GLY A 124 4.58 -3.04 -5.65
CA GLY A 124 5.24 -1.77 -5.95
C GLY A 124 4.45 -0.90 -6.92
N LEU A 125 4.99 0.30 -7.16
CA LEU A 125 4.50 1.25 -8.14
C LEU A 125 5.11 0.97 -9.52
N TRP A 126 4.27 1.02 -10.54
CA TRP A 126 4.60 0.78 -11.93
C TRP A 126 4.09 1.93 -12.80
N GLN A 127 4.84 2.28 -13.85
CA GLN A 127 4.50 3.40 -14.73
C GLN A 127 4.60 2.99 -16.20
N ASP A 128 3.56 3.28 -16.97
CA ASP A 128 3.54 3.21 -18.44
C ASP A 128 3.22 4.60 -19.00
N ARG A 129 4.29 5.32 -19.37
CA ARG A 129 4.19 6.69 -19.91
C ARG A 129 3.73 6.73 -21.36
N ILE A 130 3.69 5.60 -22.06
CA ILE A 130 3.28 5.52 -23.45
C ILE A 130 1.77 5.41 -23.53
N ASN A 131 1.17 4.64 -22.62
CA ASN A 131 -0.24 4.30 -22.64
C ASN A 131 -1.08 5.07 -21.59
N ASP A 132 -0.58 6.22 -21.12
CA ASP A 132 -1.25 7.11 -20.16
C ASP A 132 -1.66 6.44 -18.83
N ILE A 133 -0.94 5.41 -18.38
CA ILE A 133 -1.09 4.86 -17.03
C ILE A 133 0.14 5.25 -16.22
N TRP A 134 0.02 6.34 -15.49
CA TRP A 134 1.14 6.93 -14.76
C TRP A 134 1.44 6.18 -13.47
N GLU A 135 0.42 5.60 -12.84
CA GLU A 135 0.58 4.82 -11.62
C GLU A 135 -0.30 3.58 -11.69
N LEU A 136 0.33 2.42 -11.76
CA LEU A 136 -0.26 1.13 -11.46
C LEU A 136 0.41 0.64 -10.19
N LEU A 137 -0.32 0.70 -9.07
CA LEU A 137 0.18 0.29 -7.77
C LEU A 137 -0.37 -1.09 -7.44
N PHE A 138 0.51 -2.02 -7.08
CA PHE A 138 0.12 -3.30 -6.49
C PHE A 138 0.61 -3.36 -5.06
N GLU A 139 -0.27 -3.77 -4.16
CA GLU A 139 0.06 -4.01 -2.76
C GLU A 139 0.16 -5.52 -2.50
N ALA A 140 0.89 -5.87 -1.45
CA ALA A 140 1.13 -7.25 -1.03
C ALA A 140 -0.14 -7.95 -0.52
N ASP A 141 -1.18 -7.19 -0.15
CA ASP A 141 -2.47 -7.70 0.30
C ASP A 141 -3.41 -8.12 -0.85
N GLY A 142 -2.92 -8.07 -2.09
CA GLY A 142 -3.71 -8.42 -3.27
C GLY A 142 -4.58 -7.29 -3.78
N THR A 143 -4.40 -6.05 -3.31
CA THR A 143 -5.09 -4.88 -3.86
C THR A 143 -4.25 -4.16 -4.92
N PHE A 144 -4.94 -3.46 -5.83
CA PHE A 144 -4.30 -2.61 -6.83
C PHE A 144 -5.05 -1.29 -6.99
N SER A 145 -4.37 -0.29 -7.54
CA SER A 145 -4.99 0.93 -8.04
C SER A 145 -4.37 1.40 -9.34
N VAL A 146 -5.20 2.05 -10.16
CA VAL A 146 -4.82 2.68 -11.43
C VAL A 146 -5.03 4.18 -11.32
N THR A 147 -4.00 4.94 -11.73
CA THR A 147 -4.06 6.39 -11.88
C THR A 147 -3.49 6.79 -13.24
N ALA A 148 -4.32 7.39 -14.07
CA ALA A 148 -3.94 7.93 -15.37
C ALA A 148 -3.29 9.31 -15.25
N HIS A 149 -3.79 10.15 -14.35
CA HIS A 149 -3.28 11.51 -14.13
C HIS A 149 -3.06 11.77 -12.63
N PRO A 150 -1.82 11.61 -12.13
CA PRO A 150 -1.56 11.69 -10.70
C PRO A 150 -1.76 13.12 -10.19
N PHE A 151 -2.61 13.27 -9.19
CA PHE A 151 -2.83 14.50 -8.46
C PHE A 151 -3.16 14.17 -7.00
N GLU A 152 -2.29 14.56 -6.08
CA GLU A 152 -2.42 14.27 -4.64
C GLU A 152 -2.64 12.78 -4.36
N VAL A 153 -3.77 12.39 -3.77
CA VAL A 153 -4.14 11.00 -3.45
C VAL A 153 -5.18 10.42 -4.42
N TYR A 154 -5.40 11.08 -5.55
CA TYR A 154 -6.39 10.66 -6.54
C TYR A 154 -6.02 9.32 -7.17
N LYS A 155 -7.03 8.46 -7.35
CA LYS A 155 -6.96 7.18 -8.06
C LYS A 155 -8.16 7.11 -9.00
N ASP A 156 -7.99 6.68 -10.24
CA ASP A 156 -9.10 6.50 -11.18
C ASP A 156 -9.99 5.36 -10.71
N TYR A 157 -9.40 4.19 -10.45
CA TYR A 157 -10.10 3.06 -9.84
C TYR A 157 -9.15 2.11 -9.12
N TRP A 158 -9.75 1.22 -8.32
CA TRP A 158 -9.04 0.26 -7.49
C TRP A 158 -9.81 -1.04 -7.35
N GLY A 159 -9.12 -2.06 -6.87
CA GLY A 159 -9.69 -3.38 -6.76
C GLY A 159 -8.75 -4.39 -6.15
N THR A 160 -9.02 -5.65 -6.45
CA THR A 160 -8.15 -6.78 -6.11
C THR A 160 -7.55 -7.40 -7.36
N TYR A 161 -6.40 -8.03 -7.23
CA TYR A 161 -5.77 -8.79 -8.32
C TYR A 161 -5.44 -10.21 -7.86
N ARG A 162 -5.48 -11.14 -8.80
CA ARG A 162 -5.05 -12.53 -8.62
C ARG A 162 -4.16 -12.92 -9.79
N TYR A 163 -3.22 -13.80 -9.57
CA TYR A 163 -2.28 -14.25 -10.60
C TYR A 163 -1.91 -15.72 -10.42
N ASP A 164 -1.43 -16.32 -11.50
CA ASP A 164 -0.89 -17.67 -11.56
C ASP A 164 0.51 -17.59 -12.17
N LEU A 165 1.54 -17.84 -11.36
CA LEU A 165 2.94 -17.71 -11.79
C LEU A 165 3.35 -18.74 -12.85
N ASP A 166 2.69 -19.89 -12.89
CA ASP A 166 2.98 -20.97 -13.84
C ASP A 166 2.31 -20.70 -15.18
N LYS A 167 1.04 -20.29 -15.15
CA LYS A 167 0.27 -19.94 -16.35
C LYS A 167 0.57 -18.55 -16.89
N LYS A 168 1.30 -17.73 -16.12
CA LYS A 168 1.58 -16.32 -16.44
C LYS A 168 0.30 -15.50 -16.66
N SER A 169 -0.77 -15.84 -15.95
CA SER A 169 -2.06 -15.14 -16.05
C SER A 169 -2.28 -14.20 -14.88
N ILE A 170 -2.98 -13.09 -15.13
CA ILE A 170 -3.39 -12.12 -14.13
C ILE A 170 -4.84 -11.68 -14.38
N VAL A 171 -5.59 -11.49 -13.30
CA VAL A 171 -6.97 -11.04 -13.33
C VAL A 171 -7.14 -9.93 -12.31
N PHE A 172 -7.75 -8.82 -12.72
CA PHE A 172 -8.12 -7.72 -11.85
C PHE A 172 -9.64 -7.67 -11.68
N GLU A 173 -10.08 -7.40 -10.44
CA GLU A 173 -11.48 -7.23 -10.08
C GLU A 173 -11.66 -5.85 -9.45
N VAL A 174 -12.35 -4.96 -10.17
CA VAL A 174 -12.63 -3.59 -9.70
C VAL A 174 -13.66 -3.63 -8.59
N THR A 175 -13.34 -3.03 -7.45
CA THR A 175 -14.24 -2.94 -6.29
C THR A 175 -14.70 -1.51 -6.01
N GLY A 176 -14.06 -0.51 -6.64
CA GLY A 176 -14.45 0.88 -6.55
C GLY A 176 -13.62 1.78 -7.47
N GLY A 177 -14.01 3.04 -7.58
CA GLY A 177 -13.28 4.01 -8.38
C GLY A 177 -13.98 5.36 -8.47
N ASN A 178 -13.20 6.38 -8.80
CA ASN A 178 -13.69 7.71 -9.15
C ASN A 178 -14.06 7.81 -10.64
N SER A 179 -13.39 7.03 -11.50
CA SER A 179 -13.57 6.98 -12.95
C SER A 179 -13.28 5.56 -13.45
N ILE A 180 -14.31 4.72 -13.53
CA ILE A 180 -14.17 3.32 -13.98
C ILE A 180 -14.58 3.24 -15.47
N PRO A 181 -13.68 2.92 -16.40
CA PRO A 181 -14.04 2.74 -17.80
C PRO A 181 -15.01 1.57 -18.00
N GLU A 182 -16.01 1.74 -18.89
CA GLU A 182 -16.97 0.68 -19.24
C GLU A 182 -16.34 -0.39 -20.14
N ASP A 183 -15.33 -0.03 -20.93
CA ASP A 183 -14.69 -0.83 -21.97
C ASP A 183 -13.42 -1.58 -21.50
N LYS A 184 -13.21 -1.64 -20.17
CA LYS A 184 -12.10 -2.38 -19.57
C LYS A 184 -12.23 -3.89 -19.80
N ASP A 185 -11.07 -4.52 -19.95
CA ASP A 185 -10.89 -5.96 -20.11
C ASP A 185 -9.75 -6.39 -19.19
N LEU A 186 -10.06 -6.95 -18.04
CA LEU A 186 -9.14 -6.99 -16.90
C LEU A 186 -8.56 -8.38 -16.61
N GLU A 187 -8.55 -9.24 -17.63
CA GLU A 187 -7.95 -10.56 -17.58
C GLU A 187 -6.93 -10.68 -18.71
N GLY A 188 -5.74 -11.19 -18.42
CA GLY A 188 -4.71 -11.35 -19.42
C GLY A 188 -3.47 -12.06 -18.91
N PHE A 189 -2.35 -11.79 -19.56
CA PHE A 189 -1.07 -12.42 -19.27
C PHE A 189 -0.02 -11.41 -18.81
N PHE A 190 0.99 -11.89 -18.09
CA PHE A 190 2.09 -11.07 -17.63
C PHE A 190 3.47 -11.70 -17.89
N GLU A 191 4.48 -10.85 -18.02
CA GLU A 191 5.89 -11.22 -18.00
C GLU A 191 6.67 -10.19 -17.19
N ILE A 192 7.69 -10.63 -16.44
CA ILE A 192 8.71 -9.75 -15.89
C ILE A 192 9.92 -9.85 -16.80
N SER A 193 10.24 -8.77 -17.51
CA SER A 193 11.34 -8.72 -18.46
C SER A 193 12.69 -8.90 -17.76
N ALA A 194 13.75 -9.18 -18.53
CA ALA A 194 15.11 -9.24 -18.00
C ALA A 194 15.58 -7.93 -17.33
N ASN A 195 14.99 -6.80 -17.71
CA ASN A 195 15.27 -5.49 -17.13
C ASN A 195 14.42 -5.19 -15.89
N GLY A 196 13.50 -6.08 -15.52
CA GLY A 196 12.57 -5.91 -14.42
C GLY A 196 11.29 -5.18 -14.78
N ASP A 197 11.01 -4.97 -16.07
CA ASP A 197 9.78 -4.34 -16.55
C ASP A 197 8.60 -5.31 -16.44
N LEU A 198 7.42 -4.81 -16.10
CA LEU A 198 6.19 -5.58 -16.12
C LEU A 198 5.51 -5.41 -17.47
N VAL A 199 5.43 -6.50 -18.23
CA VAL A 199 4.69 -6.54 -19.50
C VAL A 199 3.34 -7.18 -19.24
N LEU A 200 2.25 -6.49 -19.56
CA LEU A 200 0.89 -7.02 -19.50
C LEU A 200 0.33 -7.15 -20.92
N ARG A 201 -0.27 -8.29 -21.25
CA ARG A 201 -0.80 -8.60 -22.59
C ARG A 201 -2.24 -9.09 -22.50
N ASP A 202 -2.95 -8.93 -23.60
CA ASP A 202 -4.33 -9.43 -23.78
C ASP A 202 -5.31 -8.90 -22.73
N LEU A 203 -5.04 -7.72 -22.16
CA LEU A 203 -5.92 -6.99 -21.26
C LEU A 203 -5.93 -5.50 -21.64
N SER A 204 -6.93 -4.78 -21.16
CA SER A 204 -7.14 -3.34 -21.34
C SER A 204 -7.62 -2.72 -20.03
N PHE A 205 -6.91 -1.70 -19.54
CA PHE A 205 -7.36 -0.89 -18.40
C PHE A 205 -8.52 0.06 -18.76
N GLY A 206 -9.00 0.00 -20.01
CA GLY A 206 -10.09 0.81 -20.55
C GLY A 206 -9.62 2.18 -21.03
N THR A 207 -10.55 2.93 -21.62
CA THR A 207 -10.29 4.28 -22.14
C THR A 207 -10.22 5.28 -20.97
N LEU A 208 -9.00 5.50 -20.47
CA LEU A 208 -8.72 6.40 -19.33
C LEU A 208 -8.50 7.87 -19.73
N SER A 209 -8.25 8.15 -21.01
CA SER A 209 -8.10 9.50 -21.56
C SER A 209 -8.66 9.52 -22.99
N GLU A 210 -9.03 10.68 -23.51
CA GLU A 210 -9.48 10.82 -24.92
C GLU A 210 -8.42 10.40 -25.94
N LYS A 211 -7.15 10.27 -25.51
CA LYS A 211 -6.03 9.84 -26.34
C LYS A 211 -5.74 8.35 -26.23
N ALA A 212 -6.24 7.69 -25.19
CA ALA A 212 -6.00 6.28 -24.94
C ALA A 212 -6.89 5.43 -25.86
N GLY A 213 -6.27 4.73 -26.81
CA GLY A 213 -6.91 3.64 -27.53
C GLY A 213 -6.77 2.33 -26.76
N ARG A 214 -7.54 1.29 -27.17
CA ARG A 214 -7.35 -0.07 -26.67
C ARG A 214 -5.92 -0.52 -26.97
N GLN A 215 -5.20 -0.92 -25.93
CA GLN A 215 -3.86 -1.47 -26.05
C GLN A 215 -3.91 -3.00 -26.05
N ASN A 216 -3.03 -3.62 -26.82
CA ASN A 216 -2.85 -5.07 -26.78
C ASN A 216 -1.72 -5.48 -25.81
N GLU A 217 -0.89 -4.51 -25.42
CA GLU A 217 0.27 -4.68 -24.56
C GLU A 217 0.53 -3.39 -23.79
N TYR A 218 0.81 -3.52 -22.49
CA TYR A 218 1.34 -2.46 -21.65
C TYR A 218 2.74 -2.86 -21.19
N ILE A 219 3.64 -1.88 -21.14
CA ILE A 219 5.00 -2.08 -20.63
C ILE A 219 5.20 -1.07 -19.51
N PHE A 220 5.26 -1.59 -18.29
CA PHE A 220 5.48 -0.79 -17.11
C PHE A 220 6.91 -0.88 -16.60
N THR A 221 7.42 0.27 -16.18
CA THR A 221 8.72 0.43 -15.52
C THR A 221 8.52 0.80 -14.04
N ARG A 222 9.52 0.54 -13.20
CA ARG A 222 9.54 0.93 -11.77
C ARG A 222 10.15 2.31 -11.56
#